data_AF-A0A529XV18-F1
#
_entry.id   AF-A0A529XV18-F1
#
_cell.length_a   1.000
_cell.length_b   1.000
_cell.length_c   1.000
_cell.angle_alpha   90.00
_cell.angle_beta   90.00
_cell.angle_gamma   90.00
#
_symmetry.space_group_name_H-M   'P 1'
#
loop_
_entity.id
_entity.type
_entity.pdbx_description
1 polymer ?
#
loop_
_entity_poly.entity_id
_entity_poly.type
_entity_poly.pdbx_seq_one_letter_code
_entity_poly.pdbx_strand_id
1 'polypeptide(L)'
;GQEDQGRGTWSIVVTEIPYGVQKARLIEKIAELLMARKLPLLEDIRDESAEDIRIVLVPKSRTVDPGLLMESLFKLTELESRFPLNMNVLSRGKVPNVLSLKGVLKEWLDHRRDVLVRRSKYRLGEIEKRLEILAGYLIAYL
;
A
#
# COMPACT_ATOMS: atom_id res chain seq x y z
N GLY A 1 -8.83 5.93 16.37
CA GLY A 1 -9.85 5.51 17.37
C GLY A 1 -10.11 6.62 18.36
N GLN A 2 -11.25 6.62 19.04
CA GLN A 2 -11.52 7.55 20.14
C GLN A 2 -10.95 6.96 21.44
N GLU A 3 -10.18 7.76 22.18
CA GLU A 3 -9.71 7.43 23.53
C GLU A 3 -10.36 8.39 24.53
N ASP A 4 -10.92 7.85 25.62
CA ASP A 4 -11.44 8.63 26.74
C ASP A 4 -10.28 9.06 27.63
N GLN A 5 -10.13 10.36 27.84
CA GLN A 5 -9.10 10.95 28.72
C GLN A 5 -9.61 11.16 30.15
N GLY A 6 -10.83 10.70 30.47
CA GLY A 6 -11.49 10.85 31.75
C GLY A 6 -12.23 12.18 31.86
N ARG A 7 -13.07 12.34 32.89
CA ARG A 7 -13.90 13.54 33.15
C ARG A 7 -14.81 13.96 31.96
N GLY A 8 -15.12 13.03 31.07
CA GLY A 8 -15.93 13.26 29.87
C GLY A 8 -15.16 13.97 28.73
N THR A 9 -13.84 14.13 28.85
CA THR A 9 -12.98 14.59 27.74
C THR A 9 -12.49 13.41 26.94
N TRP A 10 -12.50 13.51 25.62
CA TRP A 10 -12.03 12.48 24.71
C TRP A 10 -11.02 13.05 23.73
N SER A 11 -10.24 12.18 23.10
CA SER A 11 -9.32 12.53 22.01
C SER A 11 -9.42 11.52 20.89
N ILE A 12 -9.06 11.93 19.68
CA ILE A 12 -8.91 10.99 18.57
C ILE A 12 -7.44 10.67 18.38
N VAL A 13 -7.16 9.37 18.35
CA VAL A 13 -5.83 8.85 18.05
C VAL A 13 -5.80 8.31 16.64
N VAL A 14 -4.93 8.88 15.82
CA VAL A 14 -4.64 8.43 14.46
C VAL A 14 -3.39 7.55 14.53
N THR A 15 -3.57 6.29 14.15
CA THR A 15 -2.53 5.26 14.16
C THR A 15 -1.90 5.04 12.78
N GLU A 16 -2.58 5.47 11.72
CA GLU A 16 -2.17 5.24 10.33
C GLU A 16 -2.43 6.51 9.51
N ILE A 17 -1.57 6.75 8.51
CA ILE A 17 -1.70 7.86 7.57
C ILE A 17 -1.69 7.32 6.13
N PRO A 18 -2.27 8.06 5.16
CA PRO A 18 -2.28 7.61 3.77
C PRO A 18 -0.88 7.45 3.15
N TYR A 19 -0.78 6.52 2.20
CA TYR A 19 0.46 6.27 1.48
C TYR A 19 0.95 7.51 0.72
N GLY A 20 2.25 7.81 0.82
CA GLY A 20 2.88 8.96 0.16
C GLY A 20 2.71 10.30 0.90
N VAL A 21 1.93 10.34 1.98
CA VAL A 21 1.81 11.53 2.85
C VAL A 21 2.93 11.51 3.88
N GLN A 22 3.65 12.62 4.01
CA GLN A 22 4.69 12.77 5.02
C GLN A 22 4.07 13.21 6.34
N LYS A 23 4.29 12.46 7.43
CA LYS A 23 3.75 12.76 8.77
C LYS A 23 4.03 14.20 9.21
N ALA A 24 5.29 14.65 9.11
CA ALA A 24 5.68 16.00 9.53
C ALA A 24 4.90 17.09 8.79
N ARG A 25 4.74 16.95 7.46
CA ARG A 25 3.97 17.88 6.64
C ARG A 25 2.49 17.87 6.99
N LEU A 26 1.92 16.71 7.29
CA LEU A 26 0.53 16.60 7.72
C LEU A 26 0.29 17.37 9.03
N ILE A 27 1.17 17.18 10.02
CA ILE A 27 1.08 17.85 11.33
C ILE A 27 1.25 19.36 11.17
N GLU A 28 2.26 19.80 10.41
CA GLU A 28 2.49 21.21 10.08
C GLU A 28 1.25 21.81 9.41
N LYS A 29 0.65 21.10 8.45
CA LYS A 29 -0.56 21.57 7.76
C LYS A 29 -1.74 21.73 8.70
N ILE A 30 -1.94 20.79 9.62
CA ILE A 30 -3.02 20.88 10.61
C ILE A 30 -2.77 22.06 11.55
N ALA A 31 -1.52 22.26 12.00
CA ALA A 31 -1.16 23.40 12.84
C ALA A 31 -1.39 24.75 12.13
N GLU A 32 -1.03 24.87 10.84
CA GLU A 32 -1.35 26.05 10.02
C GLU A 32 -2.86 26.34 9.98
N LEU A 33 -3.66 25.31 9.75
CA LEU A 33 -5.12 25.43 9.66
C LEU A 33 -5.75 25.79 11.02
N LEU A 34 -5.18 25.28 12.11
CA LEU A 34 -5.56 25.64 13.48
C LEU A 34 -5.28 27.13 13.75
N MET A 35 -4.07 27.61 13.44
CA MET A 35 -3.69 29.02 13.59
C MET A 35 -4.54 29.95 12.73
N ALA A 36 -4.88 29.51 11.50
CA ALA A 36 -5.77 30.22 10.59
C ALA A 36 -7.26 30.13 10.99
N ARG A 37 -7.60 29.50 12.13
CA ARG A 37 -8.96 29.27 12.62
C ARG A 37 -9.88 28.54 11.63
N LYS A 38 -9.31 27.74 10.73
CA LYS A 38 -10.06 26.93 9.75
C LYS A 38 -10.54 25.59 10.33
N LEU A 39 -10.00 25.19 11.48
CA LEU A 39 -10.42 24.00 12.24
C LEU A 39 -11.04 24.41 13.59
N PRO A 40 -12.26 24.97 13.62
CA PRO A 40 -12.85 25.50 14.85
C PRO A 40 -13.22 24.43 15.88
N LEU A 41 -13.28 23.16 15.47
CA LEU A 41 -13.63 22.01 16.32
C LEU A 41 -12.40 21.36 16.98
N LEU A 42 -11.20 21.65 16.48
CA LEU A 42 -9.93 21.15 17.01
C LEU A 42 -9.33 22.19 17.95
N GLU A 43 -8.85 21.75 19.11
CA GLU A 43 -8.10 22.60 20.05
C GLU A 43 -6.60 22.52 19.79
N ASP A 44 -6.10 21.30 19.68
CA ASP A 44 -4.67 21.01 19.69
C ASP A 44 -4.38 19.70 18.93
N ILE A 45 -3.15 19.59 18.42
CA ILE A 45 -2.60 18.40 17.76
C ILE A 45 -1.27 18.04 18.41
N ARG A 46 -1.10 16.78 18.78
CA ARG A 46 0.12 16.28 19.42
C ARG A 46 0.67 15.08 18.67
N ASP A 47 1.98 15.09 18.44
CA ASP A 47 2.70 13.94 17.93
C ASP A 47 3.26 13.14 19.12
N GLU A 48 2.66 11.98 19.37
CA GLU A 48 3.14 11.00 20.37
C GLU A 48 3.79 9.79 19.69
N SER A 49 4.18 9.92 18.42
CA SER A 49 4.77 8.81 17.69
C SER A 49 6.15 8.46 18.25
N ALA A 50 6.42 7.16 18.38
CA ALA A 50 7.72 6.61 18.70
C ALA A 50 8.15 5.68 17.56
N GLU A 51 8.16 4.36 17.80
CA GLU A 51 8.31 3.35 16.74
C GLU A 51 7.07 3.30 15.83
N ASP A 52 5.89 3.46 16.43
CA ASP A 52 4.60 3.51 15.72
C ASP A 52 4.08 4.94 15.57
N ILE A 53 3.26 5.16 14.54
CA ILE A 53 2.59 6.44 14.32
C ILE A 53 1.47 6.61 15.36
N ARG A 54 1.51 7.70 16.11
CA ARG A 54 0.47 8.08 17.06
C ARG A 54 0.29 9.59 17.05
N ILE A 55 -0.75 10.07 16.38
CA ILE A 55 -1.13 11.48 16.36
C ILE A 55 -2.39 11.64 17.20
N VAL A 56 -2.34 12.49 18.22
CA VAL A 56 -3.46 12.77 19.12
C VAL A 56 -4.10 14.09 18.74
N LEU A 57 -5.40 14.06 18.47
CA LEU A 57 -6.23 15.20 18.12
C LEU A 57 -7.16 15.51 19.28
N VAL A 58 -7.04 16.70 19.84
CA VAL A 58 -7.81 17.14 21.01
C VAL A 58 -8.96 18.03 20.54
N PRO A 59 -10.24 17.69 20.83
CA PRO A 59 -11.38 18.52 20.47
C PRO A 59 -11.45 19.77 21.35
N LYS A 60 -11.99 20.85 20.80
CA LYS A 60 -12.18 22.14 21.51
C LYS A 60 -13.15 22.09 22.67
N SER A 61 -14.05 21.10 22.69
CA SER A 61 -15.00 20.89 23.77
C SER A 61 -15.41 19.42 23.80
N ARG A 62 -15.75 18.92 24.99
CA ARG A 62 -16.36 17.60 25.19
C ARG A 62 -17.68 17.39 24.42
N THR A 63 -18.34 18.48 24.05
CA THR A 63 -19.61 18.47 23.30
C THR A 63 -19.42 18.38 21.79
N VAL A 64 -18.18 18.46 21.31
CA VAL A 64 -17.89 18.26 19.88
C VAL A 64 -18.25 16.83 19.52
N ASP A 65 -18.91 16.64 18.39
CA ASP A 65 -19.15 15.32 17.85
C ASP A 65 -17.86 14.79 17.18
N PRO A 66 -17.36 13.59 17.53
CA PRO A 66 -16.16 13.02 16.93
C PRO A 66 -16.27 12.84 15.41
N GLY A 67 -17.45 12.47 14.91
CA GLY A 67 -17.70 12.29 13.48
C GLY A 67 -17.54 13.61 12.72
N LEU A 68 -18.18 14.68 13.22
CA LEU A 68 -18.08 16.01 12.63
C LEU A 68 -16.64 16.57 12.65
N LEU A 69 -15.89 16.33 13.73
CA LEU A 69 -14.48 16.70 13.81
C LEU A 69 -13.67 16.00 12.70
N MET A 70 -13.85 14.69 12.55
CA MET A 70 -13.13 13.91 11.53
C MET A 70 -13.53 14.28 10.12
N GLU A 71 -14.82 14.49 9.83
CA GLU A 71 -15.27 14.95 8.51
C GLU A 71 -14.62 16.28 8.10
N SER A 72 -14.48 17.22 9.04
CA SER A 72 -13.81 18.50 8.80
C SER A 72 -12.33 18.30 8.50
N LEU A 73 -11.66 17.44 9.27
CA LEU A 73 -10.25 17.11 9.07
C LEU A 73 -10.01 16.42 7.73
N PHE A 74 -10.83 15.45 7.35
CA PHE A 74 -10.70 14.75 6.06
C PHE A 74 -10.88 15.70 4.86
N LYS A 75 -11.78 16.69 4.97
CA LYS A 75 -12.01 17.68 3.90
C LYS A 75 -10.87 18.68 3.72
N LEU A 76 -10.15 19.00 4.80
CA LEU A 76 -9.20 20.11 4.82
C LEU A 76 -7.72 19.67 4.90
N THR A 77 -7.47 18.39 5.15
CA THR A 77 -6.12 17.84 5.38
C THR A 77 -5.87 16.62 4.50
N GLU A 78 -4.62 16.16 4.45
CA GLU A 78 -4.24 14.95 3.71
C GLU A 78 -4.50 13.64 4.48
N LEU A 79 -5.27 13.68 5.57
CA LEU A 79 -5.72 12.47 6.27
C LEU A 79 -6.59 11.57 5.39
N GLU A 80 -7.27 12.16 4.40
CA GLU A 80 -7.92 11.44 3.32
C GLU A 80 -7.27 11.86 1.99
N SER A 81 -6.79 10.89 1.21
CA SER A 81 -6.21 11.15 -0.11
C SER A 81 -6.79 10.21 -1.15
N ARG A 82 -6.97 10.73 -2.37
CA ARG A 82 -7.36 9.92 -3.52
C ARG A 82 -6.11 9.38 -4.18
N PHE A 83 -6.01 8.06 -4.29
CA PHE A 83 -4.92 7.42 -5.03
C PHE A 83 -5.37 7.06 -6.46
N PRO A 84 -4.98 7.83 -7.49
CA PRO A 84 -5.29 7.47 -8.87
C PRO A 84 -4.47 6.25 -9.28
N LEU A 85 -5.14 5.15 -9.58
CA LEU A 85 -4.48 3.96 -10.11
C LEU A 85 -4.25 4.12 -11.62
N ASN A 86 -3.00 4.40 -12.01
CA ASN A 86 -2.59 4.37 -13.42
C ASN A 86 -1.64 3.21 -13.68
N MET A 87 -2.12 2.19 -14.39
CA MET A 87 -1.37 0.97 -14.72
C MET A 87 -0.78 1.06 -16.14
N ASN A 88 0.23 1.91 -16.29
CA ASN A 88 1.08 1.96 -17.47
C ASN A 88 2.11 0.85 -17.41
N VAL A 89 2.05 -0.10 -18.34
CA VAL A 89 2.90 -1.30 -18.34
C VAL A 89 3.49 -1.57 -19.72
N LEU A 90 4.69 -2.14 -19.75
CA LEU A 90 5.30 -2.63 -20.98
C LEU A 90 4.79 -4.05 -21.28
N SER A 91 3.77 -4.16 -22.13
CA SER A 91 3.29 -5.47 -22.58
C SER A 91 4.31 -6.07 -23.54
N ARG A 92 4.58 -7.37 -23.37
CA ARG A 92 5.53 -8.16 -24.17
C ARG A 92 6.93 -7.53 -24.27
N GLY A 93 7.30 -6.71 -23.28
CA GLY A 93 8.61 -6.06 -23.18
C GLY A 93 8.91 -4.99 -24.23
N LYS A 94 7.93 -4.55 -25.04
CA LYS A 94 8.19 -3.62 -26.16
C LYS A 94 7.18 -2.50 -26.33
N VAL A 95 5.91 -2.71 -25.96
CA VAL A 95 4.85 -1.72 -26.22
C VAL A 95 4.30 -1.19 -24.90
N PRO A 96 4.42 0.12 -24.61
CA PRO A 96 3.78 0.72 -23.47
C PRO A 96 2.27 0.75 -23.70
N ASN A 97 1.52 0.16 -22.78
CA ASN A 97 0.07 0.09 -22.81
C ASN A 97 -0.50 0.44 -21.43
N VAL A 98 -1.64 1.12 -21.42
CA VAL A 98 -2.47 1.24 -20.21
C VAL A 98 -3.28 -0.05 -20.09
N LEU A 99 -3.03 -0.87 -19.08
CA LEU A 99 -3.79 -2.10 -18.86
C LEU A 99 -4.69 -1.98 -17.63
N SER A 100 -5.84 -2.64 -17.66
CA SER A 100 -6.61 -2.89 -16.43
C SER A 100 -5.95 -3.98 -15.60
N LEU A 101 -6.33 -4.11 -14.32
CA LEU A 101 -5.80 -5.14 -13.43
C LEU A 101 -5.94 -6.55 -14.03
N LYS A 102 -7.09 -6.83 -14.66
CA LYS A 102 -7.32 -8.09 -15.39
C LYS A 102 -6.33 -8.28 -16.54
N GLY A 103 -6.01 -7.21 -17.28
CA GLY A 103 -5.02 -7.25 -18.36
C GLY A 103 -3.62 -7.59 -17.83
N VAL A 104 -3.20 -6.93 -16.74
CA VAL A 104 -1.91 -7.20 -16.08
C VAL A 104 -1.81 -8.64 -15.59
N LEU A 105 -2.84 -9.13 -14.91
CA LEU A 105 -2.87 -10.52 -14.40
C LEU A 105 -2.82 -11.55 -15.53
N LYS A 106 -3.47 -11.27 -16.66
CA LYS A 106 -3.44 -12.15 -17.83
C LYS A 106 -2.03 -12.22 -18.43
N GLU A 107 -1.39 -11.07 -18.65
CA GLU A 107 0.00 -11.04 -19.16
C GLU A 107 0.97 -11.76 -18.21
N TRP A 108 0.76 -11.61 -16.89
CA TRP A 108 1.54 -12.36 -15.89
C TRP A 108 1.32 -13.87 -15.98
N LEU A 109 0.06 -14.33 -16.13
CA LEU A 109 -0.25 -15.75 -16.30
C LEU A 109 0.35 -16.33 -17.58
N ASP A 110 0.27 -15.60 -18.69
CA ASP A 110 0.85 -16.01 -19.97
C ASP A 110 2.37 -16.15 -19.85
N HIS A 111 3.04 -15.17 -19.22
CA HIS A 111 4.47 -15.27 -18.92
C HIS A 111 4.81 -16.48 -18.04
N ARG A 112 4.03 -16.72 -16.97
CA ARG A 112 4.22 -17.86 -16.07
C ARG A 112 4.09 -19.19 -16.80
N ARG A 113 3.15 -19.30 -17.74
CA ARG A 113 2.96 -20.49 -18.57
C ARG A 113 4.18 -20.74 -19.45
N ASP A 114 4.69 -19.70 -20.12
CA ASP A 114 5.86 -19.82 -20.99
C ASP A 114 7.11 -20.27 -20.21
N VAL A 115 7.34 -19.66 -19.05
CA VAL A 115 8.44 -20.04 -18.15
C VAL A 115 8.31 -21.49 -17.70
N LEU A 116 7.10 -21.92 -17.34
CA LEU A 116 6.83 -23.29 -16.93
C LEU A 116 7.15 -24.29 -18.04
N VAL A 117 6.67 -24.03 -19.26
CA VAL A 117 6.92 -24.91 -20.42
C VAL A 117 8.41 -24.99 -20.74
N ARG A 118 9.12 -23.85 -20.76
CA ARG A 118 10.58 -23.82 -21.01
C ARG A 118 11.34 -24.64 -19.97
N ARG A 119 11.01 -24.48 -18.69
CA ARG A 119 11.62 -25.25 -17.60
C ARG A 119 11.35 -26.74 -17.73
N SER A 120 10.13 -27.13 -18.06
CA SER A 120 9.77 -28.54 -18.25
C SER A 120 10.50 -29.16 -19.44
N LYS A 121 10.59 -28.45 -20.58
CA LYS A 121 11.34 -28.91 -21.76
C LYS A 121 12.84 -29.04 -21.49
N TYR A 122 13.43 -28.10 -20.75
CA TYR A 122 14.82 -28.19 -20.33
C TYR A 122 15.08 -29.45 -19.49
N ARG A 123 14.20 -29.72 -18.51
CA ARG A 123 14.30 -30.93 -17.68
C ARG A 123 14.12 -32.22 -18.49
N LEU A 124 13.22 -32.21 -19.48
CA LEU A 124 13.02 -33.35 -20.38
C LEU A 124 14.30 -33.63 -21.19
N GLY A 125 14.90 -32.61 -21.80
CA GLY A 125 16.14 -32.77 -22.59
C GLY A 125 17.32 -33.30 -21.76
N GLU A 126 17.45 -32.88 -20.50
CA GLU A 126 18.45 -33.43 -19.58
C GLU A 126 18.23 -34.92 -19.28
N ILE A 127 16.97 -35.36 -19.20
CA ILE A 127 16.61 -36.77 -19.00
C ILE A 127 16.89 -37.57 -20.27
N GLU A 128 16.48 -37.07 -21.44
CA GLU A 128 16.72 -37.71 -22.74
C GLU A 128 18.22 -37.92 -22.99
N LYS A 129 19.04 -36.88 -22.75
CA LYS A 129 20.51 -36.98 -22.87
C LYS A 129 21.11 -38.05 -21.94
N ARG A 130 20.59 -38.17 -20.71
CA ARG A 130 21.02 -39.21 -19.78
C ARG A 130 20.62 -40.61 -20.25
N LEU A 131 19.40 -40.77 -20.78
CA LEU A 131 18.93 -42.05 -21.32
C LEU A 131 19.76 -42.49 -22.52
N GLU A 132 20.10 -41.56 -23.43
CA GLU A 132 20.95 -41.84 -24.59
C GLU A 132 22.33 -42.35 -24.18
N ILE A 133 22.98 -41.68 -23.22
CA ILE A 133 24.29 -42.11 -22.69
C ILE A 133 24.19 -43.51 -22.06
N LEU A 134 23.15 -43.78 -21.28
CA LEU A 134 22.93 -45.09 -20.65
C LEU A 134 22.71 -46.20 -21.70
N ALA A 135 21.96 -45.92 -22.77
CA ALA A 135 21.77 -46.85 -23.88
C ALA A 135 23.10 -47.17 -24.59
N GLY A 136 23.96 -46.17 -24.80
CA GLY A 136 25.30 -46.38 -25.34
C GLY A 136 26.17 -47.29 -24.47
N TYR A 137 26.15 -47.10 -23.15
CA TYR A 137 26.87 -47.98 -22.22
C TYR A 137 26.35 -49.41 -22.25
N LEU A 138 25.04 -49.62 -22.35
CA LEU A 138 24.45 -50.96 -22.46
C LEU A 138 24.92 -51.72 -23.70
N ILE A 139 25.09 -51.02 -24.84
CA ILE A 139 25.60 -51.63 -26.08
C ILE A 139 27.10 -51.92 -26.00
N ALA A 140 27.88 -51.05 -25.35
CA ALA A 140 29.34 -51.18 -25.29
C ALA A 140 29.84 -52.31 -24.36
N TYR A 141 29.04 -52.71 -23.37
CA TYR A 141 29.41 -53.68 -22.34
C TYR A 141 28.69 -55.03 -22.44
N LEU A 142 28.04 -55.32 -23.58
CA LEU A 142 27.30 -56.55 -23.85
C LEU A 142 27.74 -57.13 -25.20
#